data_AF-A0A6P3GVD2-F1
#
_entry.id   AF-A0A6P3GVD2-F1
#
_cell.length_a   1.000
_cell.length_b   1.000
_cell.length_c   1.000
_cell.angle_alpha   90.00
_cell.angle_beta   90.00
_cell.angle_gamma   90.00
#
_symmetry.space_group_name_H-M   'P 1'
#
loop_
_entity.id
_entity.type
_entity.pdbx_description
1 polymer ?
#
loop_
_entity_poly.entity_id
_entity_poly.type
_entity_poly.pdbx_seq_one_letter_code
_entity_poly.pdbx_strand_id
1 'polypeptide(L)'
;YFIEDERLVIHSLDYSDQGNYSCVASTKLDVVESRAELLVVGSPGPVPQLELSDHHLLKQSQVRLSWSPADDHNAPIEKYDIEFEDKEMAPEKWYSLGKVPGNQTSTTLKLSPYVHYTFRVTAINKYGPGEPSPDSETVVTPEAGLQ
;
A
#
# COMPACT_ATOMS: atom_id res chain seq x y z
N TYR A 1 -17.30 17.43 -0.85
CA TYR A 1 -18.76 17.21 -0.84
C TYR A 1 -19.50 18.54 -0.96
N PHE A 2 -20.76 18.54 -1.38
CA PHE A 2 -21.67 19.69 -1.29
C PHE A 2 -23.11 19.23 -1.03
N ILE A 3 -23.99 20.17 -0.69
CA ILE A 3 -25.43 19.91 -0.54
C ILE A 3 -26.16 20.57 -1.70
N GLU A 4 -26.96 19.80 -2.44
CA GLU A 4 -27.82 20.28 -3.53
C GLU A 4 -29.18 19.58 -3.43
N ASP A 5 -30.27 20.35 -3.54
CA ASP A 5 -31.64 19.84 -3.42
C ASP A 5 -31.84 18.89 -2.22
N GLU A 6 -31.36 19.32 -1.04
CA GLU A 6 -31.42 18.56 0.24
C GLU A 6 -30.64 17.24 0.24
N ARG A 7 -29.71 17.05 -0.71
CA ARG A 7 -28.87 15.85 -0.83
C ARG A 7 -27.41 16.18 -0.61
N LEU A 8 -26.73 15.38 0.21
CA LEU A 8 -25.28 15.37 0.28
C LEU A 8 -24.71 14.64 -0.95
N VAL A 9 -23.86 15.32 -1.72
CA VAL A 9 -23.17 14.76 -2.87
C VAL A 9 -21.66 14.69 -2.57
N ILE A 10 -21.12 13.47 -2.64
CA ILE A 10 -19.69 13.17 -2.51
C ILE A 10 -19.19 12.72 -3.88
N HIS A 11 -18.29 13.49 -4.49
CA HIS A 11 -17.63 13.14 -5.75
C HIS A 11 -16.24 12.60 -5.46
N SER A 12 -15.77 11.69 -6.32
CA SER A 12 -14.43 11.09 -6.23
C SER A 12 -14.15 10.54 -4.83
N LEU A 13 -15.01 9.61 -4.40
CA LEU A 13 -14.94 8.96 -3.09
C LEU A 13 -13.52 8.52 -2.76
N ASP A 14 -13.04 8.99 -1.61
CA ASP A 14 -11.80 8.55 -0.98
C ASP A 14 -12.10 7.70 0.26
N TYR A 15 -11.16 6.87 0.69
CA TYR A 15 -11.35 6.06 1.90
C TYR A 15 -11.61 6.92 3.15
N SER A 16 -11.02 8.12 3.22
CA SER A 16 -11.26 9.08 4.31
C SER A 16 -12.69 9.64 4.36
N ASP A 17 -13.50 9.45 3.32
CA ASP A 17 -14.92 9.82 3.32
C ASP A 17 -15.78 8.83 4.11
N GLN A 18 -15.26 7.66 4.48
CA GLN A 18 -15.99 6.70 5.33
C GLN A 18 -16.33 7.31 6.69
N GLY A 19 -17.53 7.04 7.18
CA GLY A 19 -17.94 7.46 8.51
C GLY A 19 -19.45 7.55 8.70
N ASN A 20 -19.84 8.08 9.86
CA ASN A 20 -21.23 8.33 10.19
C ASN A 20 -21.65 9.72 9.69
N TYR A 21 -22.64 9.74 8.82
CA TYR A 21 -23.25 10.96 8.31
C TYR A 21 -24.60 11.19 8.98
N SER A 22 -24.85 12.43 9.35
CA SER A 22 -26.12 12.87 9.93
C SER A 22 -26.83 13.84 8.99
N CYS A 23 -28.08 13.53 8.67
CA CYS A 23 -29.01 14.47 8.06
C CYS A 23 -29.82 15.13 9.18
N VAL A 24 -29.72 16.46 9.29
CA VAL A 24 -30.39 17.24 10.35
C VAL A 24 -31.38 18.18 9.70
N ALA A 25 -32.66 18.05 10.06
CA ALA A 25 -33.69 19.02 9.69
C ALA A 25 -34.05 19.85 10.92
N SER A 26 -33.98 21.17 10.79
CA SER A 26 -34.20 22.10 11.91
C SER A 26 -35.22 23.17 11.57
N THR A 27 -36.00 23.54 12.58
CA THR A 27 -36.91 24.69 12.58
C THR A 27 -36.59 25.58 13.78
N LYS A 28 -37.32 26.69 13.96
CA LYS A 28 -37.18 27.54 15.16
C LYS A 28 -37.61 26.86 16.46
N LEU A 29 -38.37 25.77 16.37
CA LEU A 29 -39.01 25.11 17.52
C LEU A 29 -38.44 23.72 17.80
N ASP A 30 -37.90 23.04 16.78
CA ASP A 30 -37.49 21.64 16.89
C ASP A 30 -36.37 21.29 15.92
N VAL A 31 -35.64 20.22 16.23
CA VAL A 31 -34.56 19.63 15.44
C VAL A 31 -34.74 18.12 15.41
N VAL A 32 -34.74 17.54 14.21
CA VAL A 32 -34.76 16.09 13.99
C VAL A 32 -33.50 15.65 13.26
N GLU A 33 -32.99 14.47 13.61
CA GLU A 33 -31.75 13.90 13.06
C GLU A 33 -32.00 12.47 12.56
N SER A 34 -31.46 12.13 11.40
CA SER A 34 -31.31 10.77 10.90
C SER A 34 -29.84 10.48 10.60
N ARG A 35 -29.37 9.27 10.91
CA ARG A 35 -27.96 8.86 10.73
C ARG A 35 -27.83 7.70 9.77
N ALA A 36 -26.73 7.68 9.01
CA ALA A 36 -26.32 6.57 8.18
C ALA A 36 -24.79 6.40 8.22
N GLU A 37 -24.32 5.16 8.14
CA GLU A 37 -22.90 4.85 7.99
C GLU A 37 -22.57 4.69 6.51
N LEU A 38 -21.55 5.39 6.04
CA LEU A 38 -20.95 5.21 4.72
C LEU A 38 -19.68 4.38 4.87
N LEU A 39 -19.64 3.19 4.25
CA LEU A 39 -18.42 2.38 4.14
C LEU A 39 -17.85 2.52 2.73
N VAL A 40 -16.54 2.77 2.64
CA VAL A 40 -15.83 2.90 1.36
C VAL A 40 -15.06 1.62 1.11
N VAL A 41 -15.38 0.93 0.01
CA VAL A 41 -14.74 -0.34 -0.35
C VAL A 41 -13.94 -0.15 -1.64
N GLY A 42 -12.67 -0.57 -1.64
CA GLY A 42 -11.81 -0.37 -2.80
C GLY A 42 -10.52 -1.17 -2.76
N SER A 43 -9.58 -0.80 -3.64
CA SER A 43 -8.22 -1.32 -3.58
C SER A 43 -7.56 -0.97 -2.23
N PRO A 44 -6.60 -1.76 -1.74
CA PRO A 44 -5.96 -1.50 -0.45
C PRO A 44 -5.23 -0.15 -0.41
N GLY A 45 -4.98 0.35 0.79
CA GLY A 45 -4.06 1.47 1.00
C GLY A 45 -2.59 1.08 0.75
N PRO A 46 -1.66 2.05 0.77
CA PRO A 46 -0.25 1.76 0.69
C PRO A 46 0.23 1.01 1.95
N VAL A 47 1.24 0.16 1.78
CA VAL A 47 1.95 -0.43 2.92
C VAL A 47 2.68 0.69 3.68
N PRO A 48 2.40 0.91 4.98
CA PRO A 48 2.84 2.12 5.68
C PRO A 48 4.32 2.09 6.07
N GLN A 49 4.89 0.89 6.25
CA GLN A 49 6.29 0.71 6.69
C GLN A 49 6.88 -0.51 6.00
N LEU A 50 7.96 -0.31 5.26
CA LEU A 50 8.78 -1.34 4.64
C LEU A 50 10.18 -1.29 5.26
N GLU A 51 10.65 -2.44 5.74
CA GLU A 51 11.94 -2.59 6.40
C GLU A 51 12.82 -3.59 5.67
N LEU A 52 14.08 -3.20 5.45
CA LEU A 52 15.13 -4.11 5.01
C LEU A 52 15.79 -4.67 6.27
N SER A 53 15.55 -5.96 6.51
CA SER A 53 16.15 -6.68 7.62
C SER A 53 17.42 -7.39 7.18
N ASP A 54 18.38 -7.47 8.11
CA ASP A 54 19.58 -8.31 8.00
C ASP A 54 20.48 -7.97 6.80
N HIS A 55 21.15 -6.82 6.88
CA HIS A 55 22.15 -6.39 5.88
C HIS A 55 23.29 -7.40 5.67
N HIS A 56 23.50 -8.36 6.58
CA HIS A 56 24.49 -9.42 6.35
C HIS A 56 24.09 -10.30 5.15
N LEU A 57 22.80 -10.50 4.90
CA LEU A 57 22.30 -11.24 3.75
C LEU A 57 22.69 -10.59 2.42
N LEU A 58 22.89 -9.26 2.38
CA LEU A 58 23.31 -8.57 1.16
C LEU A 58 24.66 -9.10 0.67
N LYS A 59 25.55 -9.53 1.58
CA LYS A 59 26.83 -10.17 1.22
C LYS A 59 26.65 -11.48 0.45
N GLN A 60 25.49 -12.12 0.60
CA GLN A 60 25.11 -13.37 -0.07
C GLN A 60 24.14 -13.10 -1.24
N SER A 61 24.05 -11.84 -1.69
CA SER A 61 23.07 -11.39 -2.69
C SER A 61 21.65 -11.77 -2.30
N GLN A 62 21.29 -11.58 -1.04
CA GLN A 62 19.94 -11.79 -0.52
C GLN A 62 19.48 -10.58 0.28
N VAL A 63 18.18 -10.37 0.35
CA VAL A 63 17.56 -9.36 1.22
C VAL A 63 16.34 -9.94 1.87
N ARG A 64 16.09 -9.59 3.13
CA ARG A 64 14.83 -9.86 3.80
C ARG A 64 14.03 -8.56 3.88
N LEU A 65 12.83 -8.59 3.30
CA LEU A 65 11.86 -7.52 3.43
C LEU A 65 10.82 -7.92 4.48
N SER A 66 10.44 -6.97 5.31
CA SER A 66 9.31 -7.08 6.22
C SER A 66 8.50 -5.79 6.20
N TRP A 67 7.18 -5.90 6.37
CA TRP A 67 6.31 -4.74 6.36
C TRP A 67 5.16 -4.87 7.34
N SER A 68 4.52 -3.74 7.63
CA SER A 68 3.23 -3.70 8.32
C SER A 68 2.11 -3.94 7.30
N PRO A 69 1.05 -4.71 7.65
CA PRO A 69 -0.11 -4.88 6.77
C PRO A 69 -0.67 -3.52 6.33
N ALA A 70 -1.02 -3.40 5.05
CA ALA A 70 -1.77 -2.25 4.54
C ALA A 70 -3.22 -2.27 5.04
N ASP A 71 -3.87 -1.09 5.03
CA ASP A 71 -5.32 -1.01 5.19
C ASP A 71 -6.02 -1.71 4.03
N ASP A 72 -6.96 -2.60 4.35
CA ASP A 72 -7.62 -3.46 3.36
C ASP A 72 -8.79 -2.77 2.65
N HIS A 73 -9.15 -1.55 3.10
CA HIS A 73 -10.29 -0.77 2.63
C HIS A 73 -11.58 -1.61 2.51
N ASN A 74 -11.91 -2.32 3.59
CA ASN A 74 -13.09 -3.18 3.73
C ASN A 74 -13.11 -4.38 2.75
N ALA A 75 -11.96 -4.79 2.22
CA ALA A 75 -11.85 -5.96 1.36
C ALA A 75 -10.50 -6.68 1.54
N PRO A 76 -10.53 -7.97 1.91
CA PRO A 76 -9.36 -8.68 2.39
C PRO A 76 -8.22 -8.67 1.37
N ILE A 77 -7.00 -8.37 1.85
CA ILE A 77 -5.79 -8.43 1.02
C ILE A 77 -5.53 -9.88 0.62
N GLU A 78 -5.41 -10.11 -0.69
CA GLU A 78 -5.18 -11.44 -1.25
C GLU A 78 -3.69 -11.73 -1.40
N LYS A 79 -2.91 -10.69 -1.74
CA LYS A 79 -1.47 -10.80 -2.03
C LYS A 79 -0.76 -9.46 -1.88
N TYR A 80 0.55 -9.52 -1.69
CA TYR A 80 1.46 -8.39 -1.85
C TYR A 80 2.36 -8.65 -3.06
N ASP A 81 2.53 -7.66 -3.92
CA ASP A 81 3.50 -7.66 -5.01
C ASP A 81 4.75 -6.91 -4.56
N ILE A 82 5.90 -7.56 -4.64
CA ILE A 82 7.19 -6.94 -4.33
C ILE A 82 7.80 -6.51 -5.64
N GLU A 83 8.10 -5.22 -5.74
CA GLU A 83 8.73 -4.63 -6.91
C GLU A 83 10.11 -4.07 -6.55
N PHE A 84 10.97 -3.96 -7.54
CA PHE A 84 12.23 -3.27 -7.43
C PHE A 84 12.50 -2.33 -8.60
N GLU A 85 13.35 -1.35 -8.34
CA GLU A 85 13.98 -0.49 -9.31
C GLU A 85 15.50 -0.71 -9.23
N ASP A 86 16.16 -0.77 -10.39
CA ASP A 86 17.61 -0.61 -10.47
C ASP A 86 17.91 0.89 -10.59
N LYS A 87 18.36 1.49 -9.48
CA LYS A 87 18.52 2.94 -9.37
C LYS A 87 19.57 3.51 -10.32
N GLU A 88 20.52 2.68 -10.76
CA GLU A 88 21.61 3.10 -11.64
C GLU A 88 21.28 2.83 -13.11
N MET A 89 20.83 1.61 -13.46
CA MET A 89 20.63 1.22 -14.86
C MET A 89 19.26 1.59 -15.43
N ALA A 90 18.23 1.64 -14.59
CA ALA A 90 16.85 1.79 -15.02
C ALA A 90 16.02 2.61 -14.02
N PRO A 91 16.41 3.87 -13.72
CA PRO A 91 15.65 4.73 -12.82
C PRO A 91 14.22 4.94 -13.35
N GLU A 92 13.29 5.07 -12.41
CA GLU A 92 11.84 5.18 -12.55
C GLU A 92 11.15 3.96 -13.19
N LYS A 93 11.86 2.84 -13.36
CA LYS A 93 11.31 1.59 -13.89
C LYS A 93 11.25 0.51 -12.82
N TRP A 94 10.01 0.10 -12.54
CA TRP A 94 9.70 -0.91 -11.54
C TRP A 94 9.43 -2.28 -12.17
N TYR A 95 10.00 -3.31 -11.57
CA TYR A 95 9.86 -4.70 -12.01
C TYR A 95 9.39 -5.57 -10.84
N SER A 96 8.44 -6.47 -11.08
CA SER A 96 7.97 -7.42 -10.07
C SER A 96 9.04 -8.49 -9.80
N LEU A 97 9.43 -8.67 -8.53
CA LEU A 97 10.26 -9.78 -8.05
C LEU A 97 9.44 -11.00 -7.66
N GLY A 98 8.15 -10.79 -7.38
CA GLY A 98 7.25 -11.87 -7.01
C GLY A 98 6.11 -11.40 -6.12
N LYS A 99 5.15 -12.30 -5.92
CA LYS A 99 3.97 -12.07 -5.09
C LYS A 99 3.98 -13.01 -3.91
N VAL A 100 3.58 -12.50 -2.75
CA VAL A 100 3.38 -13.31 -1.55
C VAL A 100 1.91 -13.30 -1.13
N PRO A 101 1.41 -14.35 -0.44
CA PRO A 101 0.05 -14.38 0.08
C PRO A 101 -0.24 -13.21 1.05
N GLY A 102 -1.48 -12.71 1.06
CA GLY A 102 -1.88 -11.55 1.88
C GLY A 102 -1.80 -11.76 3.39
N ASN A 103 -1.66 -13.02 3.85
CA ASN A 103 -1.41 -13.34 5.26
C ASN A 103 0.09 -13.37 5.63
N GLN A 104 0.98 -13.00 4.71
CA GLN A 104 2.42 -12.91 4.93
C GLN A 104 2.88 -11.47 4.76
N THR A 105 3.66 -10.99 5.72
CA THR A 105 4.23 -9.63 5.70
C THR A 105 5.76 -9.62 5.76
N SER A 106 6.39 -10.70 5.32
CA SER A 106 7.83 -10.77 5.14
C SER A 106 8.18 -11.77 4.05
N THR A 107 9.26 -11.50 3.33
CA THR A 107 9.84 -12.42 2.36
C THR A 107 11.35 -12.24 2.26
N THR A 108 12.06 -13.30 1.89
CA THR A 108 13.48 -13.25 1.59
C THR A 108 13.68 -13.48 0.10
N LEU A 109 14.40 -12.57 -0.54
CA LEU A 109 14.58 -12.55 -1.98
C LEU A 109 16.05 -12.76 -2.30
N LYS A 110 16.31 -13.52 -3.37
CA LYS A 110 17.63 -13.60 -3.99
C LYS A 110 17.74 -12.47 -5.00
N LEU A 111 18.88 -11.81 -4.99
CA LEU A 111 19.18 -10.64 -5.79
C LEU A 111 20.27 -10.97 -6.80
N SER A 112 20.28 -10.26 -7.91
CA SER A 112 21.40 -10.27 -8.83
C SER A 112 22.58 -9.52 -8.20
N PRO A 113 23.83 -9.98 -8.39
CA PRO A 113 25.01 -9.27 -7.92
C PRO A 113 25.20 -7.94 -8.67
N TYR A 114 25.89 -6.99 -8.02
CA TYR A 114 26.24 -5.67 -8.56
C TYR A 114 25.05 -4.83 -9.08
N VAL A 115 23.91 -4.84 -8.38
CA VAL A 115 22.75 -4.01 -8.68
C VAL A 115 22.42 -3.07 -7.52
N HIS A 116 21.98 -1.86 -7.86
CA HIS A 116 21.50 -0.82 -6.94
C HIS A 116 19.99 -0.95 -6.75
N TYR A 117 19.57 -1.77 -5.80
CA TYR A 117 18.16 -2.06 -5.56
C TYR A 117 17.48 -1.01 -4.68
N THR A 118 16.36 -0.49 -5.16
CA THR A 118 15.30 0.12 -4.33
C THR A 118 14.06 -0.75 -4.41
N PHE A 119 13.36 -0.97 -3.30
CA PHE A 119 12.17 -1.82 -3.25
C PHE A 119 10.91 -1.03 -2.90
N ARG A 120 9.77 -1.55 -3.35
CA ARG A 120 8.45 -1.15 -2.85
C ARG A 120 7.52 -2.36 -2.80
N VAL A 121 6.47 -2.25 -2.00
CA VAL A 121 5.46 -3.32 -1.84
C VAL A 121 4.08 -2.76 -2.13
N THR A 122 3.32 -3.46 -2.97
CA THR A 122 1.95 -3.10 -3.36
C THR A 122 0.97 -4.16 -2.87
N ALA A 123 0.01 -3.77 -2.02
CA ALA A 123 -1.07 -4.65 -1.57
C ALA A 123 -2.13 -4.81 -2.67
N ILE A 124 -2.72 -6.01 -2.79
CA ILE A 124 -3.71 -6.31 -3.83
C ILE A 124 -4.88 -7.09 -3.23
N ASN A 125 -6.10 -6.66 -3.54
CA ASN A 125 -7.34 -7.38 -3.25
C ASN A 125 -8.18 -7.54 -4.53
N LYS A 126 -9.43 -8.01 -4.39
CA LYS A 126 -10.37 -8.23 -5.50
C LYS A 126 -10.70 -6.98 -6.34
N TYR A 127 -10.47 -5.77 -5.80
CA TYR A 127 -10.69 -4.50 -6.52
C TYR A 127 -9.47 -4.06 -7.32
N GLY A 128 -8.31 -4.67 -7.07
CA GLY A 128 -7.07 -4.39 -7.79
C GLY A 128 -5.91 -4.07 -6.86
N PRO A 129 -4.77 -3.63 -7.44
CA PRO A 129 -3.65 -3.14 -6.67
C PRO A 129 -4.00 -1.81 -6.00
N GLY A 130 -3.49 -1.63 -4.78
CA GLY A 130 -3.46 -0.36 -4.08
C GLY A 130 -2.32 0.54 -4.56
N GLU A 131 -2.09 1.63 -3.82
CA GLU A 131 -0.88 2.43 -4.01
C GLU A 131 0.36 1.66 -3.51
N PRO A 132 1.52 1.84 -4.17
CA PRO A 132 2.76 1.26 -3.67
C PRO A 132 3.15 1.88 -2.32
N SER A 133 3.90 1.12 -1.52
CA SER A 133 4.59 1.67 -0.35
C SER A 133 5.51 2.84 -0.74
N PRO A 134 5.90 3.68 0.24
CA PRO A 134 7.12 4.47 0.09
C PRO A 134 8.29 3.59 -0.34
N ASP A 135 9.17 4.14 -1.16
CA ASP A 135 10.40 3.49 -1.59
C ASP A 135 11.28 3.17 -0.38
N SER A 136 11.91 1.99 -0.41
CA SER A 136 12.93 1.66 0.59
C SER A 136 14.18 2.51 0.43
N GLU A 137 15.11 2.39 1.39
CA GLU A 137 16.49 2.79 1.12
C GLU A 137 17.08 1.99 -0.04
N THR A 138 18.04 2.58 -0.76
CA THR A 138 18.77 1.90 -1.83
C THR A 138 19.90 1.07 -1.25
N VAL A 139 19.98 -0.20 -1.65
CA VAL A 139 21.06 -1.12 -1.26
C VAL A 139 21.83 -1.62 -2.47
N VAL A 140 23.14 -1.85 -2.29
CA VAL A 140 24.02 -2.35 -3.35
C VAL A 140 24.44 -3.76 -3.03
N THR A 141 24.17 -4.68 -3.93
CA THR A 141 24.66 -6.07 -3.81
C THR A 141 26.14 -6.16 -4.24
N PRO A 142 26.95 -7.04 -3.63
CA PRO A 142 28.34 -7.25 -4.01
C PRO A 142 28.51 -7.69 -5.47
N GLU A 143 29.71 -7.48 -6.01
CA GLU A 143 30.14 -8.07 -7.28
C GLU A 143 30.17 -9.61 -7.21
N ALA A 144 29.94 -10.26 -8.35
CA ALA A 144 30.00 -11.72 -8.43
C ALA A 144 31.45 -12.21 -8.23
N GLY A 145 31.67 -13.08 -7.24
CA GLY A 145 32.95 -13.78 -7.05
C GLY A 145 33.83 -13.29 -5.90
N LEU A 146 33.36 -12.36 -5.07
CA LEU A 146 33.99 -12.01 -3.79
C LEU A 146 33.26 -12.74 -2.65
N GLN A 147 33.63 -14.00 -2.40
CA GLN A 147 33.35 -14.71 -1.14
C GLN A 147 34.62 -14.82 -0.30
#